data_AF-A0A948VGU6-F1
#
_entry.id   AF-A0A948VGU6-F1
#
_cell.length_a   1.000
_cell.length_b   1.000
_cell.length_c   1.000
_cell.angle_alpha   90.00
_cell.angle_beta   90.00
_cell.angle_gamma   90.00
#
_symmetry.space_group_name_H-M   'P 1'
#
loop_
_entity.id
_entity.type
_entity.pdbx_description
1 polymer ?
#
loop_
_entity_poly.entity_id
_entity_poly.type
_entity_poly.pdbx_seq_one_letter_code
_entity_poly.pdbx_strand_id
1 'polypeptide(L)'
;MNDFSTDKPMSEQSSRLLELTGIALVLTIAFHFLLAERMFGFGFAAFIIILASCMVLVAALGKRSINMWAFIFLIPAVLSAASHVLYANGVSRILGFFIGFGSLSLFAFWLTRPLINLKSVKCLWPFNFWIDTIWPYGSLSKFFKSIKVDKRINSIVLGIVIAIPFLLIFLALFTSADQLFAKSFSQIFSGVEIGENVYRFLRDIIVALFFLASGLLMYSRMHKPVEEKNKSTLLGINNVALITFLTSLNLLFAIFVIFQAAYFFGGEALLASQDLTYADYARHGFFELLFASGLVFGIVWFIYRTTEMKNRVVSMLNVVMIALTGVIIASAI
;
A
#
# COMPACT_ATOMS: atom_id res chain seq x y z
N MET A 1 7.14 -19.94 43.94
CA MET A 1 7.66 -21.16 43.29
C MET A 1 6.70 -21.48 42.16
N ASN A 2 7.20 -21.31 40.93
CA ASN A 2 6.63 -21.70 39.63
C ASN A 2 5.31 -21.05 39.17
N ASP A 3 5.46 -19.88 38.53
CA ASP A 3 4.53 -19.35 37.54
C ASP A 3 4.83 -20.03 36.18
N PHE A 4 4.05 -21.07 35.88
CA PHE A 4 4.01 -21.71 34.56
C PHE A 4 2.69 -21.29 33.90
N SER A 5 2.77 -21.04 32.60
CA SER A 5 1.66 -20.88 31.63
C SER A 5 1.17 -19.45 31.37
N THR A 6 1.65 -18.85 30.29
CA THR A 6 0.79 -18.20 29.29
C THR A 6 1.43 -18.25 27.90
N ASP A 7 1.96 -19.42 27.50
CA ASP A 7 1.99 -19.75 26.08
C ASP A 7 0.54 -20.03 25.66
N LYS A 8 -0.13 -19.04 25.06
CA LYS A 8 -1.40 -19.29 24.35
C LYS A 8 -1.15 -20.37 23.30
N PRO A 9 -2.02 -21.40 23.18
CA PRO A 9 -1.77 -22.51 22.28
C PRO A 9 -1.65 -22.01 20.84
N MET A 10 -0.53 -22.35 20.19
CA MET A 10 -0.18 -21.95 18.81
C MET A 10 -1.31 -22.15 17.79
N SER A 11 -2.24 -23.09 18.02
CA SER A 11 -3.38 -23.38 17.14
C SER A 11 -4.40 -22.25 17.05
N GLU A 12 -4.64 -21.51 18.14
CA GLU A 12 -5.60 -20.39 18.15
C GLU A 12 -5.03 -19.17 17.42
N GLN A 13 -3.71 -18.97 17.43
CA GLN A 13 -3.10 -17.86 16.70
C GLN A 13 -3.10 -18.10 15.18
N SER A 14 -2.79 -19.33 14.74
CA SER A 14 -2.85 -19.69 13.31
C SER A 14 -4.26 -19.65 12.74
N SER A 15 -5.29 -20.06 13.51
CA SER A 15 -6.67 -20.01 13.03
C SER A 15 -7.18 -18.57 12.88
N ARG A 16 -6.84 -17.67 13.81
CA ARG A 16 -7.18 -16.23 13.70
C ARG A 16 -6.51 -15.56 12.51
N LEU A 17 -5.27 -15.93 12.21
CA LEU A 17 -4.59 -15.41 11.03
C LEU A 17 -5.27 -15.87 9.74
N LEU A 18 -5.71 -17.13 9.69
CA LEU A 18 -6.46 -17.67 8.55
C LEU A 18 -7.81 -16.95 8.38
N GLU A 19 -8.54 -16.69 9.48
CA GLU A 19 -9.77 -15.90 9.47
C GLU A 19 -9.53 -14.48 8.93
N LEU A 20 -8.46 -13.79 9.36
CA LEU A 20 -8.11 -12.45 8.87
C LEU A 20 -7.73 -12.45 7.39
N THR A 21 -7.00 -13.46 6.93
CA THR A 21 -6.69 -13.61 5.49
C THR A 21 -7.96 -13.86 4.67
N GLY A 22 -8.90 -14.66 5.20
CA GLY A 22 -10.20 -14.90 4.57
C GLY A 22 -11.01 -13.62 4.43
N ILE A 23 -11.10 -12.82 5.49
CA ILE A 23 -11.80 -11.51 5.46
C ILE A 23 -11.15 -10.57 4.44
N ALA A 24 -9.81 -10.52 4.38
CA ALA A 24 -9.11 -9.69 3.40
C ALA A 24 -9.41 -10.12 1.95
N LEU A 25 -9.44 -11.44 1.68
CA LEU A 25 -9.78 -11.96 0.36
C LEU A 25 -11.23 -11.66 -0.04
N VAL A 26 -12.19 -11.80 0.88
CA VAL A 26 -13.59 -11.43 0.64
C VAL A 26 -13.72 -9.96 0.28
N LEU A 27 -13.00 -9.08 0.99
CA LEU A 27 -12.97 -7.64 0.68
C LEU A 27 -12.33 -7.34 -0.68
N THR A 28 -11.27 -8.05 -1.06
CA THR A 28 -10.66 -7.92 -2.38
C THR A 28 -11.59 -8.37 -3.50
N ILE A 29 -12.28 -9.50 -3.32
CA ILE A 29 -13.26 -10.00 -4.29
C ILE A 29 -14.41 -9.00 -4.42
N ALA A 30 -14.94 -8.50 -3.30
CA ALA A 30 -15.97 -7.48 -3.29
C ALA A 30 -15.50 -6.20 -4.01
N PHE A 31 -14.26 -5.76 -3.77
CA PHE A 31 -13.67 -4.63 -4.48
C PHE A 31 -13.59 -4.88 -5.99
N HIS A 32 -13.09 -6.04 -6.42
CA HIS A 32 -12.92 -6.42 -7.82
C HIS A 32 -14.23 -6.31 -8.60
N PHE A 33 -15.32 -6.87 -8.06
CA PHE A 33 -16.61 -6.91 -8.76
C PHE A 33 -17.44 -5.63 -8.59
N LEU A 34 -17.41 -4.98 -7.42
CA LEU A 34 -18.32 -3.87 -7.12
C LEU A 34 -17.75 -2.49 -7.46
N LEU A 35 -16.45 -2.30 -7.32
CA LEU A 35 -15.80 -0.99 -7.38
C LEU A 35 -14.84 -0.84 -8.56
N ALA A 36 -14.24 -1.94 -8.99
CA ALA A 36 -13.05 -1.86 -9.81
C ALA A 36 -13.30 -1.47 -11.27
N GLU A 37 -14.46 -1.82 -11.82
CA GLU A 37 -14.92 -1.35 -13.13
C GLU A 37 -15.84 -0.13 -13.03
N ARG A 38 -16.56 0.01 -11.91
CA ARG A 38 -17.53 1.09 -11.66
C ARG A 38 -17.37 1.63 -10.25
N MET A 39 -16.57 2.69 -10.10
CA MET A 39 -16.30 3.27 -8.79
C MET A 39 -17.53 3.89 -8.09
N PHE A 40 -18.61 4.18 -8.84
CA PHE A 40 -19.76 4.93 -8.34
C PHE A 40 -21.09 4.19 -8.59
N GLY A 41 -22.09 4.48 -7.75
CA GLY A 41 -23.44 3.91 -7.83
C GLY A 41 -23.69 2.84 -6.77
N PHE A 42 -24.60 1.91 -7.08
CA PHE A 42 -25.02 0.85 -6.13
C PHE A 42 -23.86 -0.06 -5.68
N GLY A 43 -22.86 -0.28 -6.54
CA GLY A 43 -21.66 -1.04 -6.19
C GLY A 43 -20.89 -0.41 -5.02
N PHE A 44 -20.77 0.91 -5.01
CA PHE A 44 -20.12 1.65 -3.91
C PHE A 44 -20.87 1.50 -2.59
N ALA A 45 -22.21 1.63 -2.62
CA ALA A 45 -23.04 1.46 -1.44
C ALA A 45 -22.97 0.03 -0.87
N ALA A 46 -23.05 -0.99 -1.73
CA ALA A 46 -22.89 -2.39 -1.35
C ALA A 46 -21.49 -2.64 -0.75
N PHE A 47 -20.45 -2.07 -1.34
CA PHE A 47 -19.09 -2.21 -0.84
C PHE A 47 -18.91 -1.57 0.55
N ILE A 48 -19.46 -0.38 0.81
CA ILE A 48 -19.41 0.25 2.14
C ILE A 48 -20.03 -0.66 3.21
N ILE A 49 -21.16 -1.29 2.90
CA ILE A 49 -21.84 -2.21 3.82
C ILE A 49 -20.96 -3.43 4.10
N ILE A 50 -20.43 -4.07 3.05
CA ILE A 50 -19.55 -5.23 3.17
C ILE A 50 -18.29 -4.87 3.98
N LEU A 51 -17.69 -3.71 3.72
CA LEU A 51 -16.51 -3.23 4.43
C LEU A 51 -16.79 -3.00 5.91
N ALA A 52 -17.89 -2.32 6.25
CA ALA A 52 -18.31 -2.10 7.63
C ALA A 52 -18.60 -3.43 8.36
N SER A 53 -19.29 -4.37 7.71
CA SER A 53 -19.55 -5.71 8.27
C SER A 53 -18.25 -6.47 8.53
N CYS A 54 -17.30 -6.44 7.60
CA CYS A 54 -15.99 -7.08 7.78
C CYS A 54 -15.20 -6.46 8.93
N MET A 55 -15.25 -5.13 9.10
CA MET A 55 -14.63 -4.48 10.27
C MET A 55 -15.26 -4.96 11.58
N VAL A 56 -16.59 -5.07 11.66
CA VAL A 56 -17.26 -5.61 12.85
C VAL A 56 -16.86 -7.06 13.13
N LEU A 57 -16.73 -7.89 12.08
CA LEU A 57 -16.23 -9.27 12.22
C LEU A 57 -14.81 -9.29 12.81
N VAL A 58 -13.88 -8.50 12.26
CA VAL A 58 -12.51 -8.36 12.79
C VAL A 58 -12.54 -7.92 14.26
N ALA A 59 -13.46 -7.03 14.63
CA ALA A 59 -13.61 -6.60 16.02
C ALA A 59 -14.13 -7.70 16.94
N ALA A 60 -15.09 -8.51 16.48
CA ALA A 60 -15.61 -9.65 17.22
C ALA A 60 -14.51 -10.70 17.50
N LEU A 61 -13.55 -10.86 16.58
CA LEU A 61 -12.38 -11.74 16.79
C LEU A 61 -11.46 -11.29 17.93
N GLY A 62 -11.39 -9.99 18.21
CA GLY A 62 -10.49 -9.41 19.22
C GLY A 62 -10.89 -9.66 20.68
N LYS A 63 -12.04 -10.30 20.95
CA LYS A 63 -12.57 -10.65 22.29
C LYS A 63 -12.69 -9.47 23.28
N ARG A 64 -12.59 -8.21 22.83
CA ARG A 64 -12.73 -7.00 23.65
C ARG A 64 -14.14 -6.40 23.45
N SER A 65 -14.68 -5.71 24.46
CA SER A 65 -15.98 -5.05 24.34
C SER A 65 -15.97 -4.01 23.22
N ILE A 66 -16.94 -4.13 22.32
CA ILE A 66 -17.11 -3.25 21.17
C ILE A 66 -17.61 -1.88 21.67
N ASN A 67 -16.98 -0.81 21.19
CA ASN A 67 -17.43 0.54 21.51
C ASN A 67 -18.64 0.95 20.65
N MET A 68 -19.80 1.10 21.28
CA MET A 68 -21.04 1.50 20.61
C MET A 68 -20.99 2.90 19.98
N TRP A 69 -20.13 3.81 20.48
CA TRP A 69 -19.96 5.15 19.90
C TRP A 69 -19.38 5.12 18.48
N ALA A 70 -18.69 4.04 18.10
CA ALA A 70 -18.14 3.89 16.77
C ALA A 70 -19.24 3.98 15.69
N PHE A 71 -20.44 3.46 15.96
CA PHE A 71 -21.55 3.42 15.00
C PHE A 71 -22.04 4.80 14.53
N ILE A 72 -21.74 5.87 15.27
CA ILE A 72 -22.02 7.25 14.81
C ILE A 72 -21.26 7.56 13.52
N PHE A 73 -20.05 7.02 13.35
CA PHE A 73 -19.27 7.18 12.13
C PHE A 73 -19.77 6.32 10.96
N LEU A 74 -20.83 5.53 11.12
CA LEU A 74 -21.53 4.95 9.97
C LEU A 74 -22.53 5.94 9.35
N ILE A 75 -23.00 6.95 10.08
CA ILE A 75 -23.98 7.92 9.56
C ILE A 75 -23.39 8.68 8.34
N PRO A 76 -22.19 9.28 8.40
CA PRO A 76 -21.60 9.94 7.23
C PRO A 76 -21.23 8.95 6.11
N ALA A 77 -20.88 7.71 6.46
CA ALA A 77 -20.59 6.66 5.48
C ALA A 77 -21.84 6.26 4.67
N VAL A 78 -22.99 6.12 5.35
CA VAL A 78 -24.29 5.83 4.71
C VAL A 78 -24.77 7.02 3.89
N LEU A 79 -24.61 8.25 4.38
CA LEU A 79 -24.93 9.46 3.61
C LEU A 79 -24.06 9.59 2.36
N SER A 80 -22.78 9.23 2.46
CA SER A 80 -21.89 9.13 1.29
C SER A 80 -22.33 8.02 0.32
N ALA A 81 -22.70 6.84 0.82
CA ALA A 81 -23.24 5.79 -0.04
C ALA A 81 -24.51 6.24 -0.79
N ALA A 82 -25.43 6.89 -0.07
CA ALA A 82 -26.65 7.45 -0.64
C ALA A 82 -26.35 8.54 -1.66
N SER A 83 -25.35 9.40 -1.40
CA SER A 83 -25.00 10.47 -2.35
C SER A 83 -24.51 9.93 -3.69
N HIS A 84 -23.79 8.80 -3.69
CA HIS A 84 -23.32 8.15 -4.92
C HIS A 84 -24.43 7.45 -5.71
N VAL A 85 -25.50 7.03 -5.03
CA VAL A 85 -26.66 6.40 -5.66
C VAL A 85 -27.61 7.46 -6.21
N LEU A 86 -27.89 8.50 -5.42
CA LEU A 86 -28.93 9.48 -5.71
C LEU A 86 -28.45 10.64 -6.59
N TYR A 87 -27.18 11.04 -6.49
CA TYR A 87 -26.66 12.20 -7.22
C TYR A 87 -25.67 11.80 -8.31
N ALA A 88 -25.90 12.32 -9.52
CA ALA A 88 -25.00 12.15 -10.66
C ALA A 88 -23.87 13.19 -10.72
N ASN A 89 -23.87 14.19 -9.83
CA ASN A 89 -22.92 15.31 -9.85
C ASN A 89 -21.50 14.85 -9.49
N GLY A 90 -20.52 15.19 -10.34
CA GLY A 90 -19.11 14.80 -10.14
C GLY A 90 -18.50 15.31 -8.82
N VAL A 91 -18.83 16.54 -8.42
CA VAL A 91 -18.35 17.12 -7.15
C VAL A 91 -18.87 16.33 -5.95
N SER A 92 -20.17 15.97 -5.94
CA SER A 92 -20.78 15.19 -4.87
C SER A 92 -20.20 13.78 -4.77
N ARG A 93 -19.81 13.17 -5.90
CA ARG A 93 -19.14 11.86 -5.93
C ARG A 93 -17.73 11.95 -5.32
N ILE A 94 -16.93 12.94 -5.73
CA ILE A 94 -15.57 13.11 -5.18
C ILE A 94 -15.63 13.38 -3.67
N LEU A 95 -16.46 14.34 -3.22
CA LEU A 95 -16.62 14.64 -1.80
C LEU A 95 -17.18 13.45 -1.02
N GLY A 96 -18.18 12.76 -1.59
CA GLY A 96 -18.73 11.54 -1.02
C GLY A 96 -17.65 10.51 -0.79
N PHE A 97 -16.77 10.27 -1.76
CA PHE A 97 -15.70 9.28 -1.66
C PHE A 97 -14.79 9.56 -0.45
N PHE A 98 -14.30 10.80 -0.32
CA PHE A 98 -13.45 11.19 0.81
C PHE A 98 -14.18 11.15 2.15
N ILE A 99 -15.43 11.59 2.20
CA ILE A 99 -16.26 11.51 3.41
C ILE A 99 -16.49 10.06 3.82
N GLY A 100 -16.85 9.18 2.88
CA GLY A 100 -17.10 7.77 3.13
C GLY A 100 -15.85 7.04 3.63
N PHE A 101 -14.72 7.23 2.95
CA PHE A 101 -13.44 6.64 3.35
C PHE A 101 -12.99 7.16 4.71
N GLY A 102 -13.06 8.48 4.94
CA GLY A 102 -12.69 9.08 6.21
C GLY A 102 -13.58 8.63 7.38
N SER A 103 -14.88 8.46 7.12
CA SER A 103 -15.84 7.99 8.10
C SER A 103 -15.60 6.51 8.48
N LEU A 104 -15.35 5.64 7.50
CA LEU A 104 -15.02 4.22 7.73
C LEU A 104 -13.68 4.04 8.44
N SER A 105 -12.71 4.90 8.13
CA SER A 105 -11.43 4.99 8.85
C SER A 105 -11.68 5.29 10.34
N LEU A 106 -12.44 6.33 10.67
CA LEU A 106 -12.81 6.64 12.05
C LEU A 106 -13.62 5.53 12.71
N PHE A 107 -14.57 4.91 11.99
CA PHE A 107 -15.30 3.74 12.47
C PHE A 107 -14.34 2.63 12.92
N ALA A 108 -13.39 2.23 12.09
CA ALA A 108 -12.39 1.20 12.44
C ALA A 108 -11.56 1.56 13.68
N PHE A 109 -11.18 2.84 13.84
CA PHE A 109 -10.43 3.31 15.00
C PHE A 109 -11.23 3.22 16.31
N TRP A 110 -12.43 3.78 16.30
CA TRP A 110 -13.27 3.89 17.49
C TRP A 110 -13.84 2.53 17.91
N LEU A 111 -14.13 1.65 16.96
CA LEU A 111 -14.56 0.27 17.21
C LEU A 111 -13.51 -0.52 18.02
N THR A 112 -12.24 -0.12 17.90
CA THR A 112 -11.09 -0.79 18.51
C THR A 112 -10.64 -0.20 19.84
N ARG A 113 -11.07 1.02 20.17
CA ARG A 113 -10.70 1.72 21.41
C ARG A 113 -11.68 1.39 22.54
N PRO A 114 -11.21 1.24 23.80
CA PRO A 114 -12.12 1.14 24.94
C PRO A 114 -12.97 2.41 25.07
N LEU A 115 -14.11 2.32 25.77
CA LEU A 115 -14.96 3.46 26.09
C LEU A 115 -14.16 4.53 26.86
N ILE A 116 -13.91 5.66 26.22
CA ILE A 116 -13.25 6.82 26.83
C ILE A 116 -14.32 7.89 27.06
N ASN A 117 -14.33 8.51 28.25
CA ASN A 117 -15.20 9.65 28.52
C ASN A 117 -14.87 10.82 27.58
N LEU A 118 -15.88 11.42 26.94
CA LEU A 118 -15.74 12.53 25.98
C LEU A 118 -14.86 13.69 26.49
N LYS A 119 -14.81 13.91 27.81
CA LYS A 119 -13.99 14.96 28.45
C LYS A 119 -12.47 14.71 28.41
N SER A 120 -12.01 13.48 28.20
CA SER A 120 -10.57 13.16 28.11
C SER A 120 -10.07 12.98 26.68
N VAL A 121 -10.92 13.23 25.68
CA VAL A 121 -10.57 13.11 24.25
C VAL A 121 -9.78 14.34 23.81
N LYS A 122 -8.53 14.46 24.29
CA LYS A 122 -7.58 15.51 23.88
C LYS A 122 -7.20 15.47 22.40
N CYS A 123 -7.67 14.48 21.64
CA CYS A 123 -7.67 14.50 20.18
C CYS A 123 -8.69 13.49 19.66
N LEU A 124 -9.85 13.96 19.18
CA LEU A 124 -10.70 13.18 18.28
C LEU A 124 -9.95 12.81 16.98
N TRP A 125 -8.89 13.58 16.67
CA TRP A 125 -8.08 13.50 15.45
C TRP A 125 -6.59 13.30 15.76
N PRO A 126 -6.16 12.11 16.20
CA PRO A 126 -4.74 11.82 16.27
C PRO A 126 -4.18 11.75 14.84
N PHE A 127 -3.41 12.73 14.37
CA PHE A 127 -2.83 12.72 13.01
C PHE A 127 -2.05 11.43 12.68
N ASN A 128 -1.44 10.82 13.69
CA ASN A 128 -0.75 9.53 13.54
C ASN A 128 -1.68 8.39 13.10
N PHE A 129 -2.99 8.48 13.38
CA PHE A 129 -3.98 7.50 12.93
C PHE A 129 -4.17 7.51 11.41
N TRP A 130 -4.12 8.69 10.79
CA TRP A 130 -4.24 8.79 9.33
C TRP A 130 -3.04 8.15 8.65
N ILE A 131 -1.85 8.31 9.21
CA ILE A 131 -0.63 7.63 8.71
C ILE A 131 -0.80 6.12 8.81
N ASP A 132 -1.23 5.58 9.95
CA ASP A 132 -1.48 4.14 10.12
C ASP A 132 -2.57 3.60 9.17
N THR A 133 -3.57 4.41 8.83
CA THR A 133 -4.71 3.98 8.01
C THR A 133 -4.42 4.03 6.52
N ILE A 134 -3.69 5.06 6.08
CA ILE A 134 -3.21 5.17 4.70
C ILE A 134 -2.10 4.14 4.46
N TRP A 135 -1.26 3.88 5.47
CA TRP A 135 -0.13 2.98 5.37
C TRP A 135 -0.14 1.87 6.44
N PRO A 136 -1.00 0.85 6.27
CA PRO A 136 -1.18 -0.18 7.28
C PRO A 136 -0.05 -1.23 7.34
N TYR A 137 0.91 -1.20 6.41
CA TYR A 137 1.88 -2.26 6.16
C TYR A 137 2.84 -2.57 7.34
N GLY A 138 2.92 -1.69 8.35
CA GLY A 138 3.67 -1.98 9.58
C GLY A 138 3.14 -3.22 10.33
N SER A 139 1.84 -3.53 10.24
CA SER A 139 1.24 -4.72 10.86
C SER A 139 1.63 -6.03 10.18
N LEU A 140 1.84 -6.01 8.86
CA LEU A 140 2.30 -7.18 8.09
C LEU A 140 3.62 -7.70 8.66
N SER A 141 4.48 -6.81 9.18
CA SER A 141 5.74 -7.22 9.82
C SER A 141 5.52 -8.20 10.97
N LYS A 142 4.44 -8.05 11.73
CA LYS A 142 4.09 -8.94 12.85
C LYS A 142 3.50 -10.25 12.36
N PHE A 143 2.70 -10.19 11.29
CA PHE A 143 2.19 -11.37 10.61
C PHE A 143 3.35 -12.25 10.11
N PHE A 144 4.28 -11.70 9.33
CA PHE A 144 5.44 -12.46 8.87
C PHE A 144 6.28 -12.96 10.06
N LYS A 145 6.51 -12.15 11.11
CA LYS A 145 7.19 -12.60 12.34
C LYS A 145 6.50 -13.75 13.08
N SER A 146 5.18 -13.90 12.95
CA SER A 146 4.45 -15.01 13.57
C SER A 146 4.64 -16.34 12.84
N ILE A 147 5.10 -16.30 11.59
CA ILE A 147 5.51 -17.49 10.84
C ILE A 147 6.90 -17.89 11.37
N LYS A 148 7.08 -19.15 11.79
CA LYS A 148 8.34 -19.72 12.31
C LYS A 148 9.41 -19.82 11.21
N VAL A 149 9.91 -18.68 10.78
CA VAL A 149 11.00 -18.51 9.82
C VAL A 149 12.00 -17.53 10.43
N ASP A 150 13.26 -17.59 10.03
CA ASP A 150 14.30 -16.68 10.52
C ASP A 150 13.86 -15.22 10.48
N LYS A 151 14.13 -14.48 11.56
CA LYS A 151 13.76 -13.05 11.70
C LYS A 151 14.26 -12.18 10.54
N ARG A 152 15.40 -12.55 9.95
CA ARG A 152 15.98 -11.89 8.76
C ARG A 152 15.14 -12.18 7.51
N ILE A 153 14.82 -13.44 7.24
CA ILE A 153 14.01 -13.87 6.10
C ILE A 153 12.61 -13.24 6.16
N ASN A 154 11.96 -13.25 7.32
CA ASN A 154 10.66 -12.58 7.50
C ASN A 154 10.70 -11.07 7.20
N SER A 155 11.82 -10.43 7.51
CA SER A 155 12.01 -9.00 7.21
C SER A 155 12.28 -8.77 5.71
N ILE A 156 13.01 -9.67 5.05
CA ILE A 156 13.24 -9.64 3.60
C ILE A 156 11.92 -9.84 2.85
N VAL A 157 11.15 -10.88 3.20
CA VAL A 157 9.84 -11.17 2.60
C VAL A 157 8.90 -9.98 2.77
N LEU A 158 8.84 -9.37 3.96
CA LEU A 158 8.06 -8.16 4.18
C LEU A 158 8.51 -7.02 3.25
N GLY A 159 9.81 -6.80 3.11
CA GLY A 159 10.35 -5.77 2.23
C GLY A 159 9.97 -5.99 0.77
N ILE A 160 10.04 -7.24 0.29
CA ILE A 160 9.62 -7.62 -1.06
C ILE A 160 8.12 -7.40 -1.24
N VAL A 161 7.29 -7.87 -0.30
CA VAL A 161 5.82 -7.71 -0.38
C VAL A 161 5.41 -6.25 -0.43
N ILE A 162 6.10 -5.38 0.32
CA ILE A 162 5.88 -3.93 0.27
C ILE A 162 6.43 -3.34 -1.05
N ALA A 163 7.51 -3.89 -1.61
CA ALA A 163 8.10 -3.41 -2.86
C ALA A 163 7.23 -3.72 -4.08
N ILE A 164 6.57 -4.89 -4.12
CA ILE A 164 5.74 -5.34 -5.25
C ILE A 164 4.81 -4.24 -5.78
N PRO A 165 3.90 -3.62 -5.00
CA PRO A 165 3.01 -2.57 -5.51
C PRO A 165 3.76 -1.43 -6.21
N PHE A 166 4.88 -0.98 -5.64
CA PHE A 166 5.66 0.11 -6.18
C PHE A 166 6.43 -0.29 -7.43
N LEU A 167 7.06 -1.47 -7.41
CA LEU A 167 7.76 -2.04 -8.56
C LEU A 167 6.82 -2.12 -9.76
N LEU A 168 5.58 -2.56 -9.56
CA LEU A 168 4.58 -2.66 -10.62
C LEU A 168 4.17 -1.30 -11.18
N ILE A 169 3.94 -0.31 -10.31
CA ILE A 169 3.62 1.06 -10.73
C ILE A 169 4.78 1.66 -11.53
N PHE A 170 6.02 1.56 -11.02
CA PHE A 170 7.20 2.06 -11.73
C PHE A 170 7.44 1.31 -13.04
N LEU A 171 7.28 -0.01 -13.05
CA LEU A 171 7.41 -0.82 -14.24
C LEU A 171 6.41 -0.39 -15.32
N ALA A 172 5.13 -0.20 -14.95
CA ALA A 172 4.10 0.29 -15.86
C ALA A 172 4.42 1.69 -16.40
N LEU A 173 4.86 2.60 -15.53
CA LEU A 173 5.30 3.95 -15.92
C LEU A 173 6.50 3.90 -16.88
N PHE A 174 7.50 3.07 -16.60
CA PHE A 174 8.69 2.92 -17.43
C PHE A 174 8.39 2.28 -18.79
N THR A 175 7.53 1.26 -18.84
CA THR A 175 7.05 0.69 -20.11
C THR A 175 6.20 1.67 -20.92
N SER A 176 5.49 2.59 -20.26
CA SER A 176 4.73 3.63 -20.94
C SER A 176 5.62 4.78 -21.40
N ALA A 177 6.70 5.07 -20.65
CA ALA A 177 7.59 6.19 -20.91
C ALA A 177 8.63 5.92 -21.99
N ASP A 178 9.12 4.68 -22.12
CA ASP A 178 10.22 4.34 -23.01
C ASP A 178 9.88 3.12 -23.89
N GLN A 179 9.91 3.33 -25.21
CA GLN A 179 9.58 2.31 -26.19
C GLN A 179 10.60 1.15 -26.26
N LEU A 180 11.88 1.41 -26.00
CA LEU A 180 12.91 0.36 -25.98
C LEU A 180 12.79 -0.50 -24.73
N PHE A 181 12.51 0.14 -23.59
CA PHE A 181 12.16 -0.58 -22.38
C PHE A 181 10.91 -1.43 -22.60
N ALA A 182 9.87 -0.87 -23.24
CA ALA A 182 8.65 -1.60 -23.58
C ALA A 182 8.89 -2.80 -24.49
N LYS A 183 9.69 -2.65 -25.55
CA LYS A 183 10.06 -3.75 -26.47
C LYS A 183 10.87 -4.83 -25.78
N SER A 184 11.86 -4.44 -24.98
CA SER A 184 12.69 -5.40 -24.23
C SER A 184 11.85 -6.16 -23.20
N PHE A 185 10.95 -5.45 -22.52
CA PHE A 185 9.98 -6.04 -21.61
C PHE A 185 9.04 -7.01 -22.33
N SER A 186 8.45 -6.61 -23.47
CA SER A 186 7.55 -7.48 -24.23
C SER A 186 8.25 -8.70 -24.82
N GLN A 187 9.54 -8.62 -25.18
CA GLN A 187 10.31 -9.78 -25.62
C GLN A 187 10.54 -10.79 -24.48
N ILE A 188 10.93 -10.32 -23.30
CA ILE A 188 11.11 -11.16 -22.10
C ILE A 188 9.80 -11.84 -21.70
N PHE A 189 8.68 -11.13 -21.85
CA PHE A 189 7.34 -11.61 -21.50
C PHE A 189 6.50 -12.02 -22.72
N SER A 190 7.13 -12.36 -23.85
CA SER A 190 6.44 -12.63 -25.13
C SER A 190 5.47 -13.82 -25.10
N GLY A 191 5.60 -14.72 -24.12
CA GLY A 191 4.65 -15.82 -23.86
C GLY A 191 3.54 -15.47 -22.84
N VAL A 192 3.53 -14.26 -22.32
CA VAL A 192 2.53 -13.75 -21.37
C VAL A 192 1.81 -12.59 -22.06
N GLU A 193 0.53 -12.79 -22.42
CA GLU A 193 -0.30 -11.67 -22.82
C GLU A 193 -0.43 -10.71 -21.62
N ILE A 194 0.39 -9.66 -21.59
CA ILE A 194 0.27 -8.56 -20.63
C ILE A 194 -0.94 -7.73 -21.05
N GLY A 195 -2.12 -8.30 -20.83
CA GLY A 195 -3.42 -7.72 -21.14
C GLY A 195 -4.04 -7.02 -19.94
N GLU A 196 -5.28 -6.58 -20.12
CA GLU A 196 -6.12 -5.99 -19.07
C GLU A 196 -6.21 -6.88 -17.82
N ASN A 197 -6.09 -8.20 -18.00
CA ASN A 197 -6.08 -9.19 -16.92
C ASN A 197 -4.88 -9.05 -15.98
N VAL A 198 -3.70 -8.68 -16.48
CA VAL A 198 -2.53 -8.44 -15.64
C VAL A 198 -2.79 -7.20 -14.78
N TYR A 199 -3.24 -6.09 -15.37
CA TYR A 199 -3.57 -4.88 -14.60
C TYR A 199 -4.61 -5.16 -13.51
N ARG A 200 -5.68 -5.90 -13.84
CA ARG A 200 -6.72 -6.33 -12.88
C ARG A 200 -6.10 -7.15 -11.74
N PHE A 201 -5.29 -8.15 -12.07
CA PHE A 201 -4.62 -9.01 -11.09
C PHE A 201 -3.66 -8.24 -10.17
N LEU A 202 -2.86 -7.33 -10.73
CA LEU A 202 -1.94 -6.49 -9.96
C LEU A 202 -2.70 -5.59 -8.99
N ARG A 203 -3.74 -4.89 -9.47
CA ARG A 203 -4.62 -4.07 -8.63
C ARG A 203 -5.19 -4.89 -7.48
N ASP A 204 -5.66 -6.11 -7.74
CA ASP A 204 -6.27 -6.96 -6.72
C ASP A 204 -5.25 -7.43 -5.66
N ILE A 205 -4.00 -7.70 -6.05
CA ILE A 205 -2.91 -7.99 -5.10
C ILE A 205 -2.68 -6.80 -4.16
N ILE A 206 -2.60 -5.59 -4.70
CA ILE A 206 -2.35 -4.37 -3.91
C ILE A 206 -3.49 -4.16 -2.90
N VAL A 207 -4.73 -4.33 -3.36
CA VAL A 207 -5.93 -4.19 -2.54
C VAL A 207 -6.00 -5.29 -1.46
N ALA A 208 -5.65 -6.53 -1.79
CA ALA A 208 -5.57 -7.63 -0.83
C ALA A 208 -4.54 -7.36 0.27
N LEU A 209 -3.35 -6.90 -0.10
CA LEU A 209 -2.31 -6.55 0.87
C LEU A 209 -2.76 -5.40 1.77
N PHE A 210 -3.45 -4.41 1.22
CA PHE A 210 -4.00 -3.29 1.98
C PHE A 210 -5.05 -3.75 3.01
N PHE A 211 -6.02 -4.58 2.60
CA PHE A 211 -7.05 -5.08 3.52
C PHE A 211 -6.48 -6.02 4.58
N LEU A 212 -5.54 -6.90 4.21
CA LEU A 212 -4.84 -7.77 5.15
C LEU A 212 -4.09 -6.95 6.20
N ALA A 213 -3.30 -5.96 5.77
CA ALA A 213 -2.57 -5.07 6.65
C ALA A 213 -3.50 -4.27 7.57
N SER A 214 -4.62 -3.77 7.05
CA SER A 214 -5.61 -3.00 7.81
C SER A 214 -6.29 -3.85 8.87
N GLY A 215 -6.72 -5.08 8.53
CA GLY A 215 -7.32 -6.02 9.46
C GLY A 215 -6.34 -6.43 10.57
N LEU A 216 -5.08 -6.69 10.23
CA LEU A 216 -4.03 -7.00 11.21
C LEU A 216 -3.72 -5.82 12.14
N LEU A 217 -3.72 -4.58 11.63
CA LEU A 217 -3.56 -3.40 12.48
C LEU A 217 -4.71 -3.30 13.49
N MET A 218 -5.93 -3.48 13.02
CA MET A 218 -7.12 -3.41 13.85
C MET A 218 -7.10 -4.49 14.95
N TYR A 219 -6.84 -5.74 14.58
CA TYR A 219 -6.66 -6.84 15.52
C TYR A 219 -5.53 -6.58 16.52
N SER A 220 -4.38 -6.09 16.05
CA SER A 220 -3.24 -5.78 16.93
C SER A 220 -3.54 -4.66 17.92
N ARG A 221 -4.41 -3.70 17.61
CA ARG A 221 -4.78 -2.61 18.53
C ARG A 221 -5.68 -3.12 19.67
N MET A 222 -6.45 -4.19 19.45
CA MET A 222 -7.30 -4.80 20.49
C MET A 222 -6.50 -5.58 21.53
N HIS A 223 -5.38 -6.18 21.12
CA HIS A 223 -4.53 -7.00 22.00
C HIS A 223 -3.35 -6.25 22.64
N LYS A 224 -3.17 -4.96 22.37
CA LYS A 224 -2.17 -4.15 23.06
C LYS A 224 -2.75 -3.56 24.36
N PRO A 225 -2.07 -3.70 25.51
CA PRO A 225 -2.36 -2.85 26.66
C PRO A 225 -2.13 -1.38 26.27
N VAL A 226 -2.97 -0.50 26.80
CA VAL A 226 -3.08 0.93 26.40
C VAL A 226 -1.83 1.74 26.76
N GLU A 227 -0.85 1.15 27.45
CA GLU A 227 0.40 1.77 27.80
C GLU A 227 1.58 0.99 27.23
N GLU A 228 2.06 1.42 26.07
CA GLU A 228 3.49 1.45 25.84
C GLU A 228 3.79 2.52 24.81
N LYS A 229 4.24 3.67 25.31
CA LYS A 229 4.84 4.74 24.54
C LYS A 229 6.24 4.29 24.11
N ASN A 230 6.31 3.16 23.41
CA ASN A 230 7.57 2.62 22.96
C ASN A 230 8.04 3.49 21.78
N LYS A 231 9.16 4.19 21.98
CA LYS A 231 9.89 4.98 20.98
C LYS A 231 10.49 4.08 19.89
N SER A 232 9.72 3.16 19.33
CA SER A 232 10.07 2.50 18.09
C SER A 232 9.66 3.44 16.96
N THR A 233 10.58 3.70 16.03
CA THR A 233 10.34 4.24 14.68
C THR A 233 8.87 4.12 14.26
N LEU A 234 8.25 5.23 13.85
CA LEU A 234 6.80 5.48 13.70
C LEU A 234 5.93 4.36 13.08
N LEU A 235 6.52 3.32 12.49
CA LEU A 235 5.83 2.22 11.81
C LEU A 235 6.24 0.79 12.26
N GLY A 236 7.22 0.64 13.17
CA GLY A 236 7.69 -0.68 13.61
C GLY A 236 8.30 -1.57 12.49
N ILE A 237 8.59 -0.99 11.32
CA ILE A 237 9.22 -1.67 10.19
C ILE A 237 10.71 -1.88 10.53
N ASN A 238 11.20 -3.10 10.33
CA ASN A 238 12.60 -3.43 10.55
C ASN A 238 13.48 -2.77 9.48
N ASN A 239 14.67 -2.28 9.85
CA ASN A 239 15.65 -1.73 8.92
C ASN A 239 15.95 -2.69 7.75
N VAL A 240 15.98 -4.00 8.00
CA VAL A 240 16.20 -5.01 6.95
C VAL A 240 15.07 -4.99 5.90
N ALA A 241 13.82 -4.80 6.31
CA ALA A 241 12.69 -4.71 5.38
C ALA A 241 12.75 -3.42 4.55
N LEU A 242 13.12 -2.29 5.17
CA LEU A 242 13.33 -1.02 4.47
C LEU A 242 14.48 -1.10 3.46
N ILE A 243 15.60 -1.73 3.85
CA ILE A 243 16.74 -1.98 2.97
C ILE A 243 16.30 -2.83 1.77
N THR A 244 15.62 -3.95 2.01
CA THR A 244 15.14 -4.83 0.94
C THR A 244 14.18 -4.11 -0.01
N PHE A 245 13.25 -3.32 0.53
CA PHE A 245 12.33 -2.48 -0.24
C PHE A 245 13.08 -1.49 -1.14
N LEU A 246 13.99 -0.70 -0.56
CA LEU A 246 14.77 0.29 -1.31
C LEU A 246 15.71 -0.37 -2.33
N THR A 247 16.36 -1.47 -1.99
CA THR A 247 17.23 -2.21 -2.91
C THR A 247 16.43 -2.72 -4.11
N SER A 248 15.21 -3.23 -3.89
CA SER A 248 14.36 -3.71 -4.98
C SER A 248 14.00 -2.57 -5.96
N LEU A 249 13.60 -1.40 -5.43
CA LEU A 249 13.31 -0.23 -6.26
C LEU A 249 14.55 0.28 -7.00
N ASN A 250 15.68 0.43 -6.31
CA ASN A 250 16.94 0.86 -6.92
C ASN A 250 17.37 -0.09 -8.05
N LEU A 251 17.16 -1.40 -7.89
CA LEU A 251 17.50 -2.38 -8.93
C LEU A 251 16.66 -2.18 -10.18
N LEU A 252 15.34 -1.97 -10.04
CA LEU A 252 14.47 -1.64 -11.17
C LEU A 252 14.90 -0.34 -11.87
N PHE A 253 15.20 0.72 -11.11
CA PHE A 253 15.65 1.99 -11.64
C PHE A 253 17.01 1.88 -12.35
N ALA A 254 17.94 1.12 -11.79
CA ALA A 254 19.24 0.87 -12.40
C ALA A 254 19.10 0.12 -13.72
N ILE A 255 18.23 -0.91 -13.79
CA ILE A 255 17.92 -1.60 -15.04
C ILE A 255 17.39 -0.61 -16.08
N PHE A 256 16.43 0.23 -15.68
CA PHE A 256 15.86 1.24 -16.59
C PHE A 256 16.92 2.22 -17.11
N VAL A 257 17.80 2.74 -16.24
CA VAL A 257 18.92 3.61 -16.64
C VAL A 257 19.89 2.90 -17.58
N ILE A 258 20.15 1.59 -17.40
CA ILE A 258 21.00 0.81 -18.33
C ILE A 258 20.38 0.77 -19.73
N PHE A 259 19.05 0.57 -19.83
CA PHE A 259 18.36 0.62 -21.13
C PHE A 259 18.44 2.00 -21.78
N GLN A 260 18.24 3.08 -21.01
CA GLN A 260 18.39 4.45 -21.50
C GLN A 260 19.83 4.76 -21.95
N ALA A 261 20.84 4.27 -21.22
CA ALA A 261 22.24 4.43 -21.59
C ALA A 261 22.58 3.67 -22.88
N ALA A 262 22.07 2.45 -23.06
CA ALA A 262 22.28 1.65 -24.27
C ALA A 262 21.75 2.36 -25.53
N TYR A 263 20.66 3.13 -25.40
CA TYR A 263 20.16 3.98 -26.49
C TYR A 263 21.13 5.12 -26.82
N PHE A 264 21.58 5.87 -25.80
CA PHE A 264 22.46 7.03 -25.97
C PHE A 264 23.80 6.66 -26.61
N PHE A 265 24.34 5.49 -26.28
CA PHE A 265 25.63 5.01 -26.81
C PHE A 265 25.51 4.09 -28.05
N GLY A 266 24.32 3.55 -28.34
CA GLY A 266 24.06 2.68 -29.51
C GLY A 266 23.57 3.43 -30.77
N GLY A 267 23.59 4.76 -30.72
CA GLY A 267 22.85 5.74 -31.53
C GLY A 267 23.02 5.78 -33.06
N GLU A 268 23.51 4.74 -33.73
CA GLU A 268 23.42 4.65 -35.21
C GLU A 268 22.93 3.28 -35.71
N ALA A 269 23.31 2.17 -35.05
CA ALA A 269 22.88 0.84 -35.44
C ALA A 269 21.41 0.52 -35.08
N LEU A 270 20.89 1.11 -34.00
CA LEU A 270 19.51 0.90 -33.56
C LEU A 270 18.50 1.75 -34.36
N LEU A 271 18.87 2.99 -34.68
CA LEU A 271 18.03 3.96 -35.41
C LEU A 271 17.79 3.57 -36.86
N ALA A 272 18.79 2.98 -37.54
CA ALA A 272 18.68 2.54 -38.93
C ALA A 272 17.72 1.34 -39.15
N SER A 273 17.35 0.64 -38.08
CA SER A 273 16.51 -0.57 -38.17
C SER A 273 15.03 -0.35 -37.85
N GLN A 274 14.62 0.85 -37.43
CA GLN A 274 13.30 1.05 -36.79
C GLN A 274 12.44 2.21 -37.30
N ASP A 275 12.85 2.97 -38.32
CA ASP A 275 12.06 4.12 -38.85
C ASP A 275 11.56 5.09 -37.75
N LEU A 276 12.32 5.26 -36.66
CA LEU A 276 11.96 6.15 -35.55
C LEU A 276 12.69 7.50 -35.69
N THR A 277 11.93 8.56 -35.91
CA THR A 277 12.43 9.94 -35.91
C THR A 277 12.71 10.43 -34.49
N TYR A 278 13.85 11.11 -34.29
CA TYR A 278 14.26 11.73 -33.01
C TYR A 278 13.17 12.61 -32.36
N ALA A 279 12.25 13.14 -33.16
CA ALA A 279 11.16 14.02 -32.73
C ALA A 279 9.99 13.28 -32.04
N ASP A 280 9.74 12.01 -32.35
CA ASP A 280 8.65 11.23 -31.71
C ASP A 280 9.05 10.77 -30.30
N TYR A 281 10.35 10.57 -30.05
CA TYR A 281 10.87 10.21 -28.73
C TYR A 281 10.75 11.35 -27.70
N ALA A 282 10.93 12.61 -28.12
CA ALA A 282 11.00 13.76 -27.20
C ALA A 282 9.66 14.20 -26.56
N ARG A 283 8.52 13.67 -27.02
CA ARG A 283 7.18 14.04 -26.48
C ARG A 283 6.46 12.90 -25.75
N HIS A 284 6.92 11.67 -25.88
CA HIS A 284 6.33 10.52 -25.20
C HIS A 284 7.10 10.22 -23.90
N GLY A 285 6.39 10.06 -22.78
CA GLY A 285 6.99 9.62 -21.51
C GLY A 285 7.36 10.71 -20.51
N PHE A 286 7.36 12.00 -20.88
CA PHE A 286 7.71 13.08 -19.96
C PHE A 286 6.80 13.12 -18.71
N PHE A 287 5.49 12.98 -18.90
CA PHE A 287 4.52 13.01 -17.81
C PHE A 287 4.64 11.79 -16.90
N GLU A 288 4.91 10.62 -17.46
CA GLU A 288 5.13 9.37 -16.76
C GLU A 288 6.39 9.45 -15.89
N LEU A 289 7.49 10.00 -16.44
CA LEU A 289 8.72 10.23 -15.70
C LEU A 289 8.57 11.31 -14.63
N LEU A 290 7.81 12.37 -14.89
CA LEU A 290 7.47 13.40 -13.90
C LEU A 290 6.65 12.80 -12.76
N PHE A 291 5.67 11.96 -13.07
CA PHE A 291 4.87 11.26 -12.07
C PHE A 291 5.71 10.26 -11.26
N ALA A 292 6.59 9.51 -11.92
CA ALA A 292 7.55 8.62 -11.26
C ALA A 292 8.47 9.40 -10.30
N SER A 293 8.98 10.56 -10.71
CA SER A 293 9.78 11.45 -9.85
C SER A 293 9.00 11.93 -8.62
N GLY A 294 7.74 12.32 -8.80
CA GLY A 294 6.85 12.68 -7.69
C GLY A 294 6.63 11.53 -6.70
N LEU A 295 6.48 10.29 -7.19
CA LEU A 295 6.38 9.09 -6.35
C LEU A 295 7.68 8.83 -5.58
N VAL A 296 8.84 8.91 -6.23
CA VAL A 296 10.15 8.78 -5.57
C VAL A 296 10.29 9.81 -4.46
N PHE A 297 9.96 11.07 -4.73
CA PHE A 297 10.00 12.13 -3.72
C PHE A 297 9.11 11.79 -2.52
N GLY A 298 7.87 11.33 -2.75
CA GLY A 298 6.96 10.90 -1.71
C GLY A 298 7.52 9.76 -0.86
N ILE A 299 8.13 8.75 -1.49
CA ILE A 299 8.76 7.61 -0.80
C ILE A 299 9.94 8.07 0.07
N VAL A 300 10.86 8.87 -0.50
CA VAL A 300 12.03 9.39 0.21
C VAL A 300 11.61 10.25 1.41
N TRP A 301 10.66 11.16 1.20
CA TRP A 301 10.13 12.03 2.25
C TRP A 301 9.49 11.20 3.38
N PHE A 302 8.73 10.18 3.03
CA PHE A 302 8.12 9.28 4.00
C PHE A 302 9.16 8.48 4.81
N ILE A 303 10.19 7.95 4.15
CA ILE A 303 11.28 7.21 4.82
C ILE A 303 12.08 8.16 5.73
N TYR A 304 12.36 9.38 5.27
CA TYR A 304 13.01 10.41 6.07
C TYR A 304 12.21 10.70 7.35
N ARG A 305 10.89 10.90 7.22
CA ARG A 305 10.02 11.22 8.35
C ARG A 305 9.89 10.10 9.37
N THR A 306 9.99 8.85 8.92
CA THR A 306 9.73 7.66 9.76
C THR A 306 10.98 7.11 10.43
N THR A 307 12.14 7.21 9.77
CA THR A 307 13.40 6.59 10.20
C THR A 307 14.43 7.61 10.68
N GLU A 308 14.20 8.91 10.43
CA GLU A 308 15.15 10.00 10.68
C GLU A 308 16.53 9.74 10.03
N MET A 309 16.60 8.85 9.03
CA MET A 309 17.84 8.42 8.35
C MET A 309 18.97 7.93 9.28
N LYS A 310 18.65 7.42 10.47
CA LYS A 310 19.69 6.99 11.45
C LYS A 310 20.58 5.86 10.94
N ASN A 311 20.08 5.02 10.03
CA ASN A 311 20.85 3.94 9.43
C ASN A 311 21.56 4.40 8.15
N ARG A 312 22.89 4.29 8.13
CA ARG A 312 23.73 4.69 6.98
C ARG A 312 23.35 3.98 5.69
N VAL A 313 22.99 2.69 5.74
CA VAL A 313 22.62 1.92 4.54
C VAL A 313 21.32 2.42 3.93
N VAL A 314 20.31 2.71 4.77
CA VAL A 314 19.01 3.27 4.31
C VAL A 314 19.22 4.66 3.71
N SER A 315 20.04 5.50 4.36
CA SER A 315 20.40 6.82 3.84
C SER A 315 21.10 6.73 2.49
N MET A 316 22.11 5.85 2.36
CA MET A 316 22.83 5.62 1.11
C MET A 316 21.89 5.15 -0.01
N LEU A 317 21.01 4.17 0.25
CA LEU A 317 20.06 3.68 -0.76
C LEU A 317 19.04 4.75 -1.20
N ASN A 318 18.64 5.65 -0.30
CA ASN A 318 17.81 6.81 -0.68
C ASN A 318 18.58 7.78 -1.59
N VAL A 319 19.85 8.06 -1.28
CA VAL A 319 20.71 8.91 -2.12
C VAL A 319 20.90 8.29 -3.50
N VAL A 320 21.14 6.97 -3.58
CA VAL A 320 21.23 6.25 -4.86
C VAL A 320 19.92 6.36 -5.64
N MET A 321 18.77 6.22 -4.98
CA MET A 321 17.46 6.31 -5.66
C MET A 321 17.22 7.72 -6.22
N ILE A 322 17.57 8.76 -5.46
CA ILE A 322 17.52 10.15 -5.92
C ILE A 322 18.47 10.36 -7.10
N ALA A 323 19.70 9.84 -7.02
CA ALA A 323 20.68 9.97 -8.10
C ALA A 323 20.21 9.27 -9.39
N LEU A 324 19.72 8.04 -9.30
CA LEU A 324 19.15 7.30 -10.44
C LEU A 324 17.96 8.05 -11.04
N THR A 325 17.07 8.59 -10.20
CA THR A 325 15.94 9.40 -10.68
C THR A 325 16.41 10.68 -11.36
N GLY A 326 17.46 11.32 -10.84
CA GLY A 326 18.08 12.48 -11.46
C GLY A 326 18.67 12.17 -12.84
N VAL A 327 19.34 11.03 -13.00
CA VAL A 327 19.85 10.54 -14.30
C VAL A 327 18.70 10.33 -15.27
N ILE A 328 17.62 9.68 -14.84
CA ILE A 328 16.43 9.44 -15.67
C ILE A 328 15.83 10.77 -16.18
N ILE A 329 15.65 11.74 -15.29
CA ILE A 329 15.09 13.05 -15.67
C ILE A 329 16.05 13.80 -16.60
N ALA A 330 17.35 13.80 -16.30
CA ALA A 330 18.35 14.46 -17.14
C ALA A 330 18.44 13.85 -18.54
N SER A 331 18.22 12.54 -18.68
CA SER A 331 18.17 11.87 -19.97
C SER A 331 16.91 12.15 -20.79
N ALA A 332 15.86 12.67 -20.14
CA ALA A 332 14.56 12.97 -20.75
C ALA A 332 14.39 14.44 -21.15
N ILE A 333 15.36 15.30 -20.81
CA ILE A 333 15.44 16.73 -21.19
C ILE A 333 16.42 16.86 -22.36
#